data_AF-A0A2W5THQ0-F1
#
_entry.id   AF-A0A2W5THQ0-F1
#
_cell.length_a   1.000
_cell.length_b   1.000
_cell.length_c   1.000
_cell.angle_alpha   90.00
_cell.angle_beta   90.00
_cell.angle_gamma   90.00
#
_symmetry.space_group_name_H-M   'P 1'
#
loop_
_entity.id
_entity.type
_entity.pdbx_description
1 polymer ?
#
loop_
_entity_poly.entity_id
_entity_poly.type
_entity_poly.pdbx_seq_one_letter_code
_entity_poly.pdbx_strand_id
1 'polypeptide(L)'
;MEVQDDEDLVGSVNYGPRHRRAQRAERADELLETMVRQKAMGVNPKTGGPIVEDMMAGVTVSWLSQVFGMDPKTVKQKLADCPPLHRRKAGYVYALPVACQYLVKPALSMDQFLKNLKATDLPASMQQMFWDAALKRQKWEENAGVLWRTEKVREVLGSTFQTIKFTVQLWADTLERQVGLTAEQRELLVKLVDELQEEIYKALVASAKSKRTGPQIAEIKEMLADEMPPNLDPVEETEDNDWADLV
;
A
#
# COMPACT_ATOMS: atom_id res chain seq x y z
N MET A 1 44.76 -41.34 -75.74
CA MET A 1 43.94 -41.69 -74.57
C MET A 1 44.54 -40.88 -73.42
N GLU A 2 43.91 -39.75 -73.09
CA GLU A 2 43.43 -39.42 -71.73
C GLU A 2 44.11 -40.15 -70.55
N VAL A 3 44.48 -39.53 -69.42
CA VAL A 3 43.85 -38.44 -68.65
C VAL A 3 44.91 -37.73 -67.79
N GLN A 4 44.70 -36.43 -67.53
CA GLN A 4 45.35 -35.56 -66.53
C GLN A 4 45.07 -36.01 -65.10
N ASP A 5 45.97 -35.71 -64.15
CA ASP A 5 45.54 -35.39 -62.79
C ASP A 5 46.46 -34.31 -62.19
N ASP A 6 45.78 -33.33 -61.63
CA ASP A 6 46.25 -32.05 -61.11
C ASP A 6 46.84 -32.19 -59.70
N GLU A 7 47.91 -31.42 -59.40
CA GLU A 7 48.11 -30.90 -58.04
C GLU A 7 48.54 -29.43 -58.11
N ASP A 8 47.70 -28.61 -57.47
CA ASP A 8 47.67 -27.16 -57.50
C ASP A 8 48.83 -26.49 -56.75
N LEU A 9 49.57 -25.67 -57.50
CA LEU A 9 50.41 -24.60 -56.97
C LEU A 9 49.53 -23.48 -56.38
N VAL A 10 49.38 -23.43 -55.05
CA VAL A 10 48.83 -22.25 -54.36
C VAL A 10 49.92 -21.16 -54.32
N GLY A 11 50.06 -20.43 -55.41
CA GLY A 11 50.89 -19.22 -55.47
C GLY A 11 50.29 -18.11 -54.60
N SER A 12 51.08 -17.57 -53.67
CA SER A 12 50.73 -16.35 -52.95
C SER A 12 50.69 -15.17 -53.94
N VAL A 13 49.50 -14.82 -54.43
CA VAL A 13 49.32 -13.65 -55.30
C VAL A 13 49.64 -12.40 -54.49
N ASN A 14 50.80 -11.79 -54.77
CA ASN A 14 51.23 -10.55 -54.15
C ASN A 14 50.43 -9.39 -54.76
N TYR A 15 49.24 -9.16 -54.21
CA TYR A 15 48.35 -8.08 -54.60
C TYR A 15 49.01 -6.72 -54.30
N GLY A 16 49.26 -5.95 -55.37
CA GLY A 16 49.88 -4.62 -55.30
C GLY A 16 49.11 -3.60 -54.44
N PRO A 17 49.71 -2.45 -54.09
CA PRO A 17 49.21 -1.50 -53.09
C PRO A 17 47.79 -0.97 -53.35
N ARG A 18 47.34 -0.96 -54.61
CA ARG A 18 45.99 -0.52 -54.99
C ARG A 18 44.91 -1.55 -54.63
N HIS A 19 45.22 -2.84 -54.75
CA HIS A 19 44.28 -3.92 -54.45
C HIS A 19 44.07 -4.11 -52.93
N ARG A 20 45.10 -3.82 -52.11
CA ARG A 20 45.00 -3.75 -50.64
C ARG A 20 44.18 -2.57 -50.13
N ARG A 21 44.11 -1.47 -50.89
CA ARG A 21 43.22 -0.34 -50.57
C ARG A 21 41.76 -0.66 -50.89
N ALA A 22 41.49 -1.32 -52.01
CA ALA A 22 40.15 -1.79 -52.37
C ALA A 22 39.60 -2.79 -51.33
N GLN A 23 40.36 -3.83 -51.00
CA GLN A 23 39.95 -4.82 -49.97
C GLN A 23 39.78 -4.21 -48.56
N ARG A 24 40.50 -3.12 -48.24
CA ARG A 24 40.31 -2.39 -46.97
C ARG A 24 39.07 -1.52 -46.98
N ALA A 25 38.71 -0.93 -48.13
CA ALA A 25 37.49 -0.16 -48.29
C ALA A 25 36.26 -1.08 -48.23
N GLU A 26 36.27 -2.21 -48.93
CA GLU A 26 35.20 -3.22 -48.88
C GLU A 26 35.00 -3.78 -47.46
N ARG A 27 36.09 -4.13 -46.75
CA ARG A 27 35.98 -4.52 -45.33
C ARG A 27 35.47 -3.41 -44.42
N ALA A 28 35.79 -2.14 -44.71
CA ALA A 28 35.30 -1.02 -43.91
C ALA A 28 33.80 -0.80 -44.13
N ASP A 29 33.33 -0.97 -45.36
CA ASP A 29 31.91 -0.87 -45.71
C ASP A 29 31.10 -2.04 -45.11
N GLU A 30 31.61 -3.27 -45.16
CA GLU A 30 31.02 -4.44 -44.47
C GLU A 30 30.96 -4.25 -42.94
N LEU A 31 32.00 -3.66 -42.34
CA LEU A 31 32.02 -3.35 -40.90
C LEU A 31 31.02 -2.25 -40.55
N LEU A 32 30.86 -1.23 -41.39
CA LEU A 32 29.85 -0.20 -41.19
C LEU A 32 28.44 -0.77 -41.32
N GLU A 33 28.20 -1.64 -42.30
CA GLU A 33 26.90 -2.26 -42.53
C GLU A 33 26.52 -3.20 -41.38
N THR A 34 27.47 -3.98 -40.86
CA THR A 34 27.27 -4.80 -39.66
C THR A 34 27.02 -3.96 -38.41
N MET A 35 27.70 -2.82 -38.23
CA MET A 35 27.44 -1.89 -37.11
C MET A 35 26.06 -1.23 -37.20
N VAL A 36 25.63 -0.83 -38.41
CA VAL A 36 24.30 -0.26 -38.64
C VAL A 36 23.22 -1.30 -38.36
N ARG A 37 23.43 -2.55 -38.77
CA ARG A 37 22.52 -3.68 -38.50
C ARG A 37 22.47 -4.03 -37.02
N GLN A 38 23.60 -4.05 -36.32
CA GLN A 38 23.67 -4.26 -34.87
C GLN A 38 22.97 -3.15 -34.09
N LYS A 39 23.11 -1.90 -34.53
CA LYS A 39 22.39 -0.75 -33.96
C LYS A 39 20.88 -0.86 -34.18
N ALA A 40 20.44 -1.34 -35.34
CA ALA A 40 19.03 -1.59 -35.63
C ALA A 40 18.44 -2.76 -34.82
N MET A 41 19.26 -3.76 -34.47
CA MET A 41 18.87 -4.91 -33.64
C MET A 41 18.90 -4.63 -32.13
N GLY A 42 19.24 -3.40 -31.70
CA GLY A 42 19.33 -3.08 -30.28
C GLY A 42 20.40 -3.89 -29.56
N VAL A 43 21.52 -4.18 -30.23
CA VAL A 43 22.67 -4.87 -29.64
C VAL A 43 23.77 -3.85 -29.39
N ASN A 44 24.30 -3.81 -28.16
CA ASN A 44 25.38 -2.89 -27.81
C ASN A 44 26.68 -3.33 -28.52
N PRO A 45 27.33 -2.48 -29.33
CA PRO A 45 28.51 -2.85 -30.11
C PRO A 45 29.74 -3.21 -29.25
N LYS A 46 29.72 -2.95 -27.94
CA LYS A 46 30.84 -3.26 -27.02
C LYS A 46 30.69 -4.60 -26.30
N THR A 47 29.46 -5.09 -26.14
CA THR A 47 29.17 -6.25 -25.26
C THR A 47 28.53 -7.41 -26.00
N GLY A 48 28.07 -7.22 -27.25
CA GLY A 48 27.57 -8.30 -28.12
C GLY A 48 26.27 -8.98 -27.68
N GLY A 49 25.77 -8.67 -26.47
CA GLY A 49 24.51 -9.19 -25.93
C GLY A 49 23.31 -8.25 -26.13
N PRO A 50 22.08 -8.77 -25.94
CA PRO A 50 20.88 -7.95 -25.92
C PRO A 50 20.94 -6.90 -24.80
N ILE A 51 20.47 -5.67 -25.06
CA ILE A 51 20.51 -4.52 -24.12
C ILE A 51 20.05 -4.86 -22.69
N VAL A 52 19.13 -5.81 -22.57
CA VAL A 52 18.53 -6.24 -21.29
C VAL A 52 19.53 -6.95 -20.37
N GLU A 53 20.47 -7.72 -20.92
CA GLU A 53 21.49 -8.43 -20.14
C GLU A 53 22.50 -7.45 -19.51
N ASP A 54 22.84 -6.38 -20.24
CA ASP A 54 23.71 -5.29 -19.78
C ASP A 54 23.02 -4.43 -18.70
N MET A 55 21.68 -4.35 -18.70
CA MET A 55 20.92 -3.66 -17.64
C MET A 55 21.01 -4.37 -16.29
N MET A 56 21.03 -5.72 -16.29
CA MET A 56 21.15 -6.52 -15.07
C MET A 56 22.57 -6.46 -14.48
N ALA A 57 23.60 -6.32 -15.33
CA ALA A 57 24.99 -6.16 -14.91
C ALA A 57 25.30 -4.78 -14.28
N GLY A 58 24.32 -3.86 -14.29
CA GLY A 58 24.39 -2.56 -13.65
C GLY A 58 24.66 -1.42 -14.64
N VAL A 59 24.17 -0.23 -14.27
CA VAL A 59 23.97 0.85 -15.23
C VAL A 59 24.69 2.13 -14.83
N THR A 60 25.14 2.89 -15.84
CA THR A 60 25.91 4.13 -15.64
C THR A 60 25.01 5.35 -15.55
N VAL A 61 25.52 6.42 -14.91
CA VAL A 61 24.82 7.72 -14.82
C VAL A 61 24.45 8.28 -16.20
N SER A 62 25.33 8.12 -17.20
CA SER A 62 25.06 8.60 -18.56
C SER A 62 23.88 7.87 -19.21
N TRP A 63 23.75 6.57 -18.95
CA TRP A 63 22.62 5.80 -19.45
C TRP A 63 21.33 6.16 -18.72
N LEU A 64 21.39 6.31 -17.38
CA LEU A 64 20.23 6.72 -16.59
C LEU A 64 19.72 8.10 -17.02
N SER A 65 20.61 9.02 -17.37
CA SER A 65 20.24 10.33 -17.91
C SER A 65 19.47 10.24 -19.24
N GLN A 66 19.84 9.28 -20.10
CA GLN A 66 19.17 9.06 -21.38
C GLN A 66 17.80 8.38 -21.21
N VAL A 67 17.70 7.39 -20.33
CA VAL A 67 16.46 6.63 -20.09
C VAL A 67 15.40 7.47 -19.39
N PHE A 68 15.80 8.26 -18.39
CA PHE A 68 14.87 9.10 -17.62
C PHE A 68 14.71 10.52 -18.20
N GLY A 69 15.43 10.86 -19.27
CA GLY A 69 15.38 12.19 -19.88
C GLY A 69 15.79 13.33 -18.94
N MET A 70 16.67 13.05 -17.96
CA MET A 70 17.11 14.01 -16.95
C MET A 70 18.56 14.45 -17.21
N ASP A 71 18.91 15.68 -16.85
CA ASP A 71 20.31 16.15 -16.95
C ASP A 71 21.25 15.29 -16.08
N PRO A 72 22.45 14.88 -16.57
CA PRO A 72 23.38 14.06 -15.82
C PRO A 72 23.77 14.61 -14.44
N LYS A 73 23.78 15.93 -14.24
CA LYS A 73 24.06 16.53 -12.93
C LYS A 73 22.90 16.29 -11.95
N THR A 74 21.68 16.38 -12.44
CA THR A 74 20.45 16.10 -11.66
C THR A 74 20.39 14.63 -11.25
N VAL A 75 20.73 13.72 -12.18
CA VAL A 75 20.82 12.28 -11.89
C VAL A 75 21.88 12.01 -10.83
N LYS A 76 23.07 12.63 -10.94
CA LYS A 76 24.14 12.49 -9.94
C LYS A 76 23.74 13.03 -8.56
N GLN A 77 22.99 14.13 -8.50
CA GLN A 77 22.51 14.71 -7.25
C GLN A 77 21.48 13.80 -6.57
N LYS A 78 20.54 13.23 -7.33
CA LYS A 78 19.52 12.31 -6.81
C LYS A 78 20.09 10.96 -6.38
N LEU A 79 21.17 10.51 -7.02
CA LEU A 79 21.87 9.27 -6.68
C LEU A 79 22.97 9.47 -5.62
N ALA A 80 23.07 10.65 -4.99
CA ALA A 80 24.08 10.92 -3.97
C ALA A 80 23.99 9.96 -2.78
N ASP A 81 22.76 9.60 -2.38
CA ASP A 81 22.47 8.70 -1.25
C ASP A 81 22.31 7.23 -1.66
N CYS A 82 22.43 6.92 -2.96
CA CYS A 82 22.29 5.55 -3.47
C CYS A 82 23.63 4.80 -3.40
N PRO A 83 23.68 3.58 -2.81
CA PRO A 83 24.90 2.78 -2.78
C PRO A 83 25.30 2.34 -4.20
N PRO A 84 26.55 2.60 -4.66
CA PRO A 84 27.01 2.13 -5.94
C PRO A 84 27.34 0.62 -5.88
N LEU A 85 27.00 -0.11 -6.94
CA LEU A 85 27.25 -1.55 -7.03
C LEU A 85 28.74 -1.82 -7.23
N HIS A 86 29.36 -1.17 -8.22
CA HIS A 86 30.79 -1.27 -8.52
C HIS A 86 31.34 0.06 -9.04
N ARG A 87 32.63 0.29 -8.83
CA ARG A 87 33.35 1.44 -9.40
C ARG A 87 34.15 1.00 -10.63
N ARG A 88 33.83 1.54 -11.80
CA ARG A 88 34.61 1.38 -13.03
C ARG A 88 35.54 2.60 -13.23
N LYS A 89 36.54 2.45 -14.10
CA LYS A 89 37.44 3.55 -14.52
C LYS A 89 36.69 4.76 -15.08
N ALA A 90 35.51 4.53 -15.67
CA ALA A 90 34.65 5.55 -16.26
C ALA A 90 33.56 6.12 -15.31
N GLY A 91 33.45 5.61 -14.06
CA GLY A 91 32.45 6.10 -13.10
C GLY A 91 31.80 5.00 -12.25
N TYR A 92 30.78 5.40 -11.48
CA TYR A 92 29.98 4.49 -10.64
C TYR A 92 28.91 3.78 -11.47
N VAL A 93 28.70 2.51 -11.14
CA VAL A 93 27.67 1.64 -11.71
C VAL A 93 26.64 1.37 -10.62
N TYR A 94 25.37 1.53 -10.94
CA TYR A 94 24.25 1.37 -10.01
C TYR A 94 23.36 0.21 -10.46
N ALA A 95 22.75 -0.50 -9.51
CA ALA A 95 21.71 -1.46 -9.82
C ALA A 95 20.46 -0.71 -10.29
N LEU A 96 19.88 -1.12 -11.42
CA LEU A 96 18.72 -0.45 -12.01
C LEU A 96 17.53 -0.35 -11.03
N PRO A 97 17.10 -1.41 -10.32
CA PRO A 97 15.92 -1.34 -9.44
C PRO A 97 16.09 -0.32 -8.31
N VAL A 98 17.29 -0.28 -7.73
CA VAL A 98 17.61 0.65 -6.63
C VAL A 98 17.69 2.08 -7.16
N ALA A 99 18.40 2.31 -8.27
CA ALA A 99 18.52 3.64 -8.86
C ALA A 99 17.15 4.23 -9.27
N CYS A 100 16.23 3.41 -9.75
CA CYS A 100 14.87 3.83 -10.11
C CYS A 100 14.10 4.43 -8.93
N GLN A 101 14.25 3.88 -7.72
CA GLN A 101 13.54 4.34 -6.51
C GLN A 101 13.94 5.77 -6.10
N TYR A 102 15.21 6.14 -6.34
CA TYR A 102 15.71 7.49 -6.02
C TYR A 102 15.47 8.50 -7.16
N LEU A 103 15.39 8.02 -8.40
CA LEU A 103 15.23 8.90 -9.57
C LEU A 103 13.77 9.30 -9.81
N VAL A 104 12.85 8.36 -9.59
CA VAL A 104 11.41 8.54 -9.82
C VAL A 104 10.75 8.95 -8.51
N LYS A 105 10.10 10.11 -8.50
CA LYS A 105 9.23 10.48 -7.36
C LYS A 105 8.10 9.45 -7.29
N PRO A 106 7.81 8.85 -6.12
CA PRO A 106 6.67 7.95 -6.01
C PRO A 106 5.41 8.71 -6.46
N ALA A 107 4.62 8.09 -7.34
CA ALA A 107 3.36 8.67 -7.82
C ALA A 107 2.27 8.74 -6.72
N LEU A 108 2.57 8.23 -5.53
CA LEU A 108 1.75 8.35 -4.34
C LEU A 108 1.81 9.81 -3.87
N SER A 109 0.72 10.55 -4.07
CA SER A 109 0.57 11.84 -3.38
C SER A 109 0.65 11.60 -1.87
N MET A 110 1.21 12.56 -1.12
CA MET A 110 1.32 12.46 0.35
C MET A 110 -0.03 12.09 1.00
N ASP A 111 -1.14 12.59 0.44
CA ASP A 111 -2.49 12.28 0.91
C ASP A 111 -2.91 10.83 0.69
N GLN A 112 -2.47 10.21 -0.41
CA GLN A 112 -2.69 8.78 -0.65
C GLN A 112 -1.78 7.91 0.22
N PHE A 113 -0.55 8.36 0.45
CA PHE A 113 0.38 7.69 1.37
C PHE A 113 -0.15 7.74 2.82
N LEU A 114 -0.66 8.88 3.28
CA LEU A 114 -1.29 9.04 4.60
C LEU A 114 -2.57 8.22 4.76
N LYS A 115 -3.36 8.03 3.69
CA LYS A 115 -4.55 7.16 3.71
C LYS A 115 -4.21 5.68 3.82
N ASN A 116 -3.08 5.27 3.25
CA ASN A 116 -2.60 3.88 3.29
C ASN A 116 -1.66 3.61 4.46
N LEU A 117 -1.29 4.64 5.22
CA LEU A 117 -0.38 4.50 6.34
C LEU A 117 -1.10 3.98 7.56
N LYS A 118 -0.63 2.85 8.08
CA LYS A 118 -1.12 2.28 9.33
C LYS A 118 -0.59 3.08 10.51
N ALA A 119 -1.38 3.19 11.57
CA ALA A 119 -0.96 3.82 12.80
C ALA A 119 0.27 3.13 13.42
N THR A 120 0.49 1.84 13.16
CA THR A 120 1.62 1.04 13.66
C THR A 120 2.90 1.22 12.86
N ASP A 121 2.81 1.57 11.57
CA ASP A 121 3.95 1.73 10.67
C ASP A 121 4.57 3.15 10.76
N LEU A 122 3.92 4.04 11.50
CA LEU A 122 4.44 5.35 11.82
C LEU A 122 5.60 5.25 12.81
N PRO A 123 6.68 6.05 12.66
CA PRO A 123 7.67 6.25 13.71
C PRO A 123 7.01 6.70 15.01
N ALA A 124 7.55 6.30 16.17
CA ALA A 124 6.95 6.55 17.49
C ALA A 124 6.58 8.03 17.73
N SER A 125 7.35 8.98 17.18
CA SER A 125 7.05 10.42 17.27
C SER A 125 5.79 10.85 16.49
N MET A 126 5.50 10.19 15.37
CA MET A 126 4.30 10.46 14.58
C MET A 126 3.08 9.68 15.06
N GLN A 127 3.27 8.52 15.69
CA GLN A 127 2.18 7.78 16.35
C GLN A 127 1.49 8.65 17.40
N GLN A 128 2.27 9.35 18.23
CA GLN A 128 1.73 10.27 19.23
C GLN A 128 0.89 11.38 18.57
N MET A 129 1.38 11.98 17.49
CA MET A 129 0.63 13.02 16.75
C MET A 129 -0.66 12.46 16.13
N PHE A 130 -0.65 11.22 15.64
CA PHE A 130 -1.85 10.55 15.13
C PHE A 130 -2.91 10.39 16.23
N TRP A 131 -2.52 9.86 17.40
CA TRP A 131 -3.44 9.71 18.54
C TRP A 131 -3.95 11.04 19.07
N ASP A 132 -3.10 12.07 19.14
CA ASP A 132 -3.48 13.42 19.51
C ASP A 132 -4.48 14.05 18.52
N ALA A 133 -4.28 13.81 17.22
CA ALA A 133 -5.21 14.25 16.18
C ALA A 133 -6.55 13.51 16.25
N ALA A 134 -6.54 12.19 16.49
CA ALA A 134 -7.74 11.39 16.69
C ALA A 134 -8.53 11.87 17.92
N LEU A 135 -7.86 12.14 19.05
CA LEU A 135 -8.49 12.69 20.25
C LEU A 135 -9.08 14.08 20.01
N LYS A 136 -8.39 14.94 19.26
CA LYS A 136 -8.92 16.26 18.88
C LYS A 136 -10.16 16.14 18.01
N ARG A 137 -10.17 15.21 17.04
CA ARG A 137 -11.33 14.92 16.21
C ARG A 137 -12.50 14.43 17.05
N GLN A 138 -12.30 13.47 17.95
CA GLN A 138 -13.35 12.99 18.86
C GLN A 138 -13.91 14.11 19.74
N LYS A 139 -13.05 14.97 20.30
CA LYS A 139 -13.52 16.13 21.08
C LYS A 139 -14.33 17.11 20.23
N TRP A 140 -13.94 17.31 18.97
CA TRP A 140 -14.70 18.14 18.05
C TRP A 140 -16.06 17.52 17.72
N GLU A 141 -16.12 16.22 17.43
CA GLU A 141 -17.36 15.47 17.15
C GLU A 141 -18.30 15.41 18.37
N GLU A 142 -17.76 15.31 19.59
CA GLU A 142 -18.53 15.42 20.84
C GLU A 142 -19.12 16.83 20.99
N ASN A 143 -18.31 17.86 20.79
CA ASN A 143 -18.76 19.26 20.90
C ASN A 143 -19.76 19.63 19.80
N ALA A 144 -19.64 19.02 18.62
CA ALA A 144 -20.60 19.16 17.52
C ALA A 144 -21.93 18.43 17.78
N GLY A 145 -22.04 17.67 18.87
CA GLY A 145 -23.26 16.96 19.26
C GLY A 145 -23.54 15.70 18.44
N VAL A 146 -22.60 15.29 17.58
CA VAL A 146 -22.69 14.07 16.77
C VAL A 146 -22.37 12.84 17.61
N LEU A 147 -21.47 12.98 18.59
CA LEU A 147 -21.05 11.91 19.48
C LEU A 147 -21.54 12.15 20.91
N TRP A 148 -22.31 11.22 21.47
CA TRP A 148 -22.80 11.31 22.84
C TRP A 148 -22.04 10.35 23.75
N ARG A 149 -21.59 10.85 24.90
CA ARG A 149 -21.01 9.99 25.93
C ARG A 149 -22.11 9.13 26.55
N THR A 150 -21.85 7.83 26.68
CA THR A 150 -22.79 6.86 27.26
C THR A 150 -23.32 7.30 28.62
N GLU A 151 -22.49 7.93 29.45
CA GLU A 151 -22.88 8.42 30.78
C GLU A 151 -23.95 9.53 30.70
N LYS A 152 -23.79 10.49 29.79
CA LYS A 152 -24.77 11.57 29.57
C LYS A 152 -26.10 11.02 29.06
N VAL A 153 -26.06 10.04 28.14
CA VAL A 153 -27.29 9.40 27.63
C VAL A 153 -28.01 8.65 28.74
N ARG A 154 -27.26 7.93 29.59
CA ARG A 154 -27.80 7.21 30.73
C ARG A 154 -28.45 8.16 31.75
N GLU A 155 -27.83 9.29 32.02
CA GLU A 155 -28.36 10.31 32.93
C GLU A 155 -29.66 10.94 32.39
N VAL A 156 -29.69 11.33 31.12
CA VAL A 156 -30.88 11.89 30.47
C VAL A 156 -32.01 10.87 30.42
N LEU A 157 -31.73 9.61 30.03
CA LEU A 157 -32.75 8.57 30.04
C LEU A 157 -33.23 8.27 31.46
N GLY A 158 -32.32 8.18 32.43
CA GLY A 158 -32.66 7.92 33.83
C GLY A 158 -33.58 9.00 34.42
N SER A 159 -33.24 10.27 34.21
CA SER A 159 -34.08 11.40 34.65
C SER A 159 -35.44 11.39 33.94
N THR A 160 -35.48 11.12 32.64
CA THR A 160 -36.74 11.03 31.87
C THR A 160 -37.64 9.91 32.40
N PHE A 161 -37.09 8.71 32.68
CA PHE A 161 -37.85 7.60 33.25
C PHE A 161 -38.36 7.90 34.65
N GLN A 162 -37.57 8.61 35.45
CA GLN A 162 -38.01 9.02 36.78
C GLN A 162 -39.19 10.01 36.70
N THR A 163 -39.16 10.96 35.77
CA THR A 163 -40.29 11.86 35.50
C THR A 163 -41.53 11.10 35.05
N ILE A 164 -41.38 10.13 34.13
CA ILE A 164 -42.49 9.28 33.68
C ILE A 164 -43.08 8.51 34.86
N LYS A 165 -42.24 7.87 35.67
CA LYS A 165 -42.67 7.11 36.86
C LYS A 165 -43.52 7.96 37.80
N PHE A 166 -43.02 9.15 38.20
CA PHE A 166 -43.77 10.03 39.08
C PHE A 166 -45.07 10.53 38.46
N THR A 167 -45.06 10.86 37.17
CA THR A 167 -46.25 11.33 36.46
C THR A 167 -47.34 10.26 36.42
N VAL A 168 -46.97 9.02 36.11
CA VAL A 168 -47.92 7.90 36.03
C VAL A 168 -48.45 7.53 37.43
N GLN A 169 -47.61 7.57 38.47
CA GLN A 169 -48.07 7.34 39.85
C GLN A 169 -49.13 8.36 40.31
N LEU A 170 -49.03 9.61 39.85
CA LEU A 170 -50.00 10.67 40.16
C LEU A 170 -51.32 10.55 39.40
N TRP A 171 -51.44 9.67 38.39
CA TRP A 171 -52.68 9.50 37.64
C TRP A 171 -53.82 8.97 38.51
N ALA A 172 -53.53 8.07 39.46
CA ALA A 172 -54.52 7.55 40.38
C ALA A 172 -55.14 8.66 41.23
N ASP A 173 -54.30 9.51 41.82
CA ASP A 173 -54.75 10.63 42.65
C ASP A 173 -55.45 11.71 41.81
N THR A 174 -55.02 11.92 40.56
CA THR A 174 -55.62 12.89 39.65
C THR A 174 -57.02 12.46 39.21
N LEU A 175 -57.19 11.18 38.85
CA LEU A 175 -58.49 10.63 38.45
C LEU A 175 -59.47 10.58 39.63
N GLU A 176 -58.98 10.26 40.83
CA GLU A 176 -59.80 10.26 42.04
C GLU A 176 -60.40 11.65 42.32
N ARG A 177 -59.61 12.71 42.12
CA ARG A 177 -60.07 14.10 42.29
C ARG A 177 -61.01 14.59 41.19
N GLN A 178 -60.79 14.17 39.94
CA GLN A 178 -61.53 14.72 38.79
C GLN A 178 -62.85 14.02 38.54
N VAL A 179 -62.87 12.69 38.60
CA VAL A 179 -64.02 11.87 38.18
C VAL A 179 -64.64 11.13 39.37
N GLY A 180 -63.87 10.98 40.47
CA GLY A 180 -64.23 10.11 41.58
C GLY A 180 -63.99 8.65 41.20
N LEU A 181 -63.05 8.00 41.90
CA LEU A 181 -62.74 6.58 41.71
C LEU A 181 -63.23 5.80 42.93
N THR A 182 -63.82 4.62 42.71
CA THR A 182 -64.04 3.68 43.82
C THR A 182 -62.70 3.08 44.26
N ALA A 183 -62.63 2.60 45.50
CA ALA A 183 -61.39 2.00 46.05
C ALA A 183 -60.89 0.82 45.19
N GLU A 184 -61.81 -0.01 44.68
CA GLU A 184 -61.48 -1.14 43.81
C GLU A 184 -60.89 -0.70 42.46
N GLN A 185 -61.44 0.36 41.85
CA GLN A 185 -60.93 0.90 40.59
C GLN A 185 -59.56 1.57 40.79
N ARG A 186 -59.35 2.24 41.93
CA ARG A 186 -58.06 2.81 42.30
C ARG A 186 -56.99 1.73 42.45
N GLU A 187 -57.30 0.63 43.14
CA GLU A 187 -56.37 -0.49 43.29
C GLU A 187 -56.03 -1.14 41.95
N LEU A 188 -57.02 -1.34 41.08
CA LEU A 188 -56.80 -1.88 39.74
C LEU A 188 -55.94 -0.95 38.88
N LEU A 189 -56.17 0.36 38.93
CA LEU A 189 -55.35 1.33 38.21
C LEU A 189 -53.90 1.34 38.69
N VAL A 190 -53.66 1.27 40.01
CA VAL A 190 -52.29 1.18 40.55
C VAL A 190 -51.59 -0.08 40.07
N LYS A 191 -52.28 -1.23 40.05
CA LYS A 191 -51.70 -2.48 39.51
C LYS A 191 -51.31 -2.35 38.05
N LEU A 192 -52.19 -1.79 37.20
CA LEU A 192 -51.88 -1.56 35.78
C LEU A 192 -50.71 -0.60 35.58
N VAL A 193 -50.58 0.42 36.43
CA VAL A 193 -49.45 1.36 36.42
C VAL A 193 -48.14 0.66 36.78
N ASP A 194 -48.15 -0.20 37.80
CA ASP A 194 -46.97 -0.95 38.22
C ASP A 194 -46.54 -1.98 37.16
N GLU A 195 -47.50 -2.68 36.55
CA GLU A 195 -47.27 -3.59 35.42
C GLU A 195 -46.66 -2.86 34.22
N LEU A 196 -47.21 -1.69 33.86
CA LEU A 196 -46.66 -0.85 32.80
C LEU A 196 -45.21 -0.43 33.09
N GLN A 197 -44.90 -0.05 34.33
CA GLN A 197 -43.53 0.31 34.72
C GLN A 197 -42.56 -0.88 34.59
N GLU A 198 -43.01 -2.09 34.95
CA GLU A 198 -42.21 -3.30 34.82
C GLU A 198 -41.97 -3.68 33.35
N GLU A 199 -42.98 -3.57 32.50
CA GLU A 199 -42.87 -3.81 31.05
C GLU A 199 -41.91 -2.84 30.38
N ILE A 200 -42.03 -1.55 30.68
CA ILE A 200 -41.13 -0.51 30.18
C ILE A 200 -39.68 -0.82 30.58
N TYR A 201 -39.44 -1.21 31.84
CA TYR A 201 -38.12 -1.59 32.32
C TYR A 201 -37.56 -2.81 31.55
N LYS A 202 -38.36 -3.88 31.41
CA LYS A 202 -37.96 -5.09 30.66
C LYS A 202 -37.64 -4.77 29.21
N ALA A 203 -38.48 -3.97 28.54
CA ALA A 203 -38.30 -3.56 27.16
C ALA A 203 -37.02 -2.74 26.97
N LEU A 204 -36.71 -1.84 27.91
CA LEU A 204 -35.49 -1.04 27.87
C LEU A 204 -34.25 -1.92 28.05
N VAL A 205 -34.24 -2.83 29.03
CA VAL A 205 -33.10 -3.73 29.27
C VAL A 205 -32.88 -4.67 28.08
N ALA A 206 -33.95 -5.20 27.48
CA ALA A 206 -33.86 -6.01 26.28
C ALA A 206 -33.30 -5.22 25.08
N SER A 207 -33.79 -4.00 24.88
CA SER A 207 -33.34 -3.10 23.80
C SER A 207 -31.89 -2.67 23.99
N ALA A 208 -31.46 -2.40 25.23
CA ALA A 208 -30.08 -2.04 25.54
C ALA A 208 -29.11 -3.21 25.30
N LYS A 209 -29.54 -4.46 25.54
CA LYS A 209 -28.74 -5.66 25.23
C LYS A 209 -28.64 -5.92 23.73
N SER A 210 -29.72 -5.72 22.98
CA SER A 210 -29.77 -6.03 21.54
C SER A 210 -29.14 -4.94 20.67
N LYS A 211 -29.29 -3.66 21.04
CA LYS A 211 -28.79 -2.50 20.29
C LYS A 211 -27.57 -1.86 20.98
N ARG A 212 -26.63 -2.66 21.50
CA ARG A 212 -25.36 -2.10 21.97
C ARG A 212 -24.67 -1.45 20.77
N THR A 213 -24.75 -0.12 20.67
CA THR A 213 -23.77 0.65 19.91
C THR A 213 -22.41 0.21 20.44
N GLY A 214 -21.55 -0.29 19.55
CA GLY A 214 -20.28 -0.89 19.94
C GLY A 214 -19.50 0.05 20.87
N PRO A 215 -18.73 -0.46 21.85
CA PRO A 215 -17.80 0.40 22.56
C PRO A 215 -16.89 1.05 21.50
N GLN A 216 -16.55 2.33 21.66
CA GLN A 216 -15.65 3.04 20.73
C GLN A 216 -14.32 2.30 20.52
N ILE A 217 -13.92 1.46 21.48
CA ILE A 217 -12.78 0.54 21.37
C ILE A 217 -12.95 -0.46 20.22
N ALA A 218 -14.17 -0.92 19.94
CA ALA A 218 -14.49 -1.78 18.81
C ALA A 218 -14.37 -1.04 17.46
N GLU A 219 -14.77 0.24 17.39
CA GLU A 219 -14.55 1.07 16.19
C GLU A 219 -13.07 1.39 15.99
N ILE A 220 -12.32 1.66 17.06
CA ILE A 220 -10.85 1.82 17.00
C ILE A 220 -10.20 0.51 16.55
N LYS A 221 -10.70 -0.64 17.02
CA LYS A 221 -10.25 -1.95 16.57
C LYS A 221 -10.58 -2.17 15.11
N GLU A 222 -11.76 -1.80 14.63
CA GLU A 222 -12.16 -1.89 13.22
C GLU A 222 -11.29 -0.99 12.32
N MET A 223 -11.01 0.25 12.75
CA MET A 223 -10.02 1.13 12.11
C MET A 223 -8.59 0.55 12.11
N LEU A 224 -8.27 -0.33 13.06
CA LEU A 224 -7.01 -1.08 13.10
C LEU A 224 -7.07 -2.45 12.41
N ALA A 225 -8.27 -3.00 12.18
CA ALA A 225 -8.51 -4.40 11.83
C ALA A 225 -9.02 -4.59 10.40
N ASP A 226 -8.95 -3.57 9.54
CA ASP A 226 -8.98 -3.72 8.07
C ASP A 226 -7.77 -4.56 7.52
N GLU A 227 -7.14 -5.34 8.40
CA GLU A 227 -6.16 -6.36 8.11
C GLU A 227 -6.80 -7.76 8.14
N MET A 228 -7.19 -8.24 6.97
CA MET A 228 -6.59 -9.46 6.44
C MET A 228 -6.54 -9.31 4.91
N PRO A 229 -5.37 -9.40 4.27
CA PRO A 229 -5.35 -9.54 2.82
C PRO A 229 -6.19 -10.77 2.44
N PRO A 230 -6.95 -10.73 1.34
CA PRO A 230 -7.73 -11.87 0.90
C PRO A 230 -6.73 -13.00 0.58
N ASN A 231 -6.80 -14.08 1.37
CA ASN A 231 -6.31 -15.42 1.08
C ASN A 231 -5.07 -15.45 0.15
N LEU A 232 -3.87 -15.25 0.71
CA LEU A 232 -2.71 -15.87 0.10
C LEU A 232 -2.87 -17.36 0.38
N ASP A 233 -3.21 -18.12 -0.65
CA ASP A 233 -3.24 -19.57 -0.60
C ASP A 233 -1.96 -20.08 0.08
N PRO A 234 -2.05 -21.15 0.90
CA PRO A 234 -0.87 -21.70 1.55
C PRO A 234 0.15 -22.02 0.47
N VAL A 235 1.28 -21.31 0.51
CA VAL A 235 2.45 -21.67 -0.29
C VAL A 235 2.82 -23.07 0.14
N GLU A 236 2.57 -24.05 -0.71
CA GLU A 236 3.10 -25.39 -0.55
C GLU A 236 4.61 -25.24 -0.37
N GLU A 237 5.09 -25.49 0.84
CA GLU A 237 6.49 -25.66 1.13
C GLU A 237 6.96 -26.87 0.33
N THR A 238 7.49 -26.65 -0.86
CA THR A 238 8.27 -27.66 -1.55
C THR A 238 9.54 -27.86 -0.74
N GLU A 239 9.56 -28.94 0.03
CA GLU A 239 10.72 -29.44 0.78
C GLU A 239 11.85 -29.89 -0.18
N ASP A 240 12.50 -28.95 -0.85
CA ASP A 240 13.77 -29.22 -1.54
C ASP A 240 14.93 -28.93 -0.58
N ASN A 241 15.10 -29.86 0.35
CA ASN A 241 16.16 -29.85 1.36
C ASN A 241 17.44 -30.48 0.76
N ASP A 242 18.08 -29.78 -0.17
CA ASP A 242 19.26 -30.27 -0.91
C ASP A 242 20.60 -29.73 -0.33
N TRP A 243 20.72 -29.79 1.00
CA TRP A 243 21.92 -29.34 1.75
C TRP A 243 22.63 -30.44 2.54
N ALA A 244 22.28 -31.71 2.34
CA ALA A 244 22.85 -32.82 3.13
C ALA A 244 24.17 -33.42 2.59
N ASP A 245 24.65 -33.03 1.40
CA ASP A 245 25.80 -33.69 0.75
C ASP A 245 27.14 -32.91 0.81
N LEU A 246 27.26 -31.91 1.69
CA LEU A 246 28.49 -31.10 1.82
C LEU A 246 28.95 -30.89 3.28
N VAL A 247 29.17 -31.98 4.04
CA VAL A 247 30.18 -32.04 5.13
C VAL A 247 30.74 -33.44 5.26
#